data_AF-A0A170YI54-F1
#
_entry.id   AF-A0A170YI54-F1
#
_cell.length_a   1.000
_cell.length_b   1.000
_cell.length_c   1.000
_cell.angle_alpha   90.00
_cell.angle_beta   90.00
_cell.angle_gamma   90.00
#
_symmetry.space_group_name_H-M   'P 1'
#
loop_
_entity.id
_entity.type
_entity.pdbx_description
1 polymer ?
#
loop_
_entity_poly.entity_id
_entity_poly.type
_entity_poly.pdbx_seq_one_letter_code
_entity_poly.pdbx_strand_id
1 'polypeptide(L)'
;MADSSYYQGDYIRHPVLYELSHKYGLQTDSVPEAALPYKLEELKELIRREIRKELKIKEGAEKLREVAKDRKSLSDVAHIVKKSNSKLSELQAELQELESQIILTQGQGQPAQM
;
A
#
# COMPACT_ATOMS: atom_id res chain seq x y z
N MET A 1 -30.84 18.55 -2.41
CA MET A 1 -29.59 18.96 -1.74
C MET A 1 -29.03 17.74 -1.06
N ALA A 2 -27.93 17.16 -1.56
CA ALA A 2 -27.25 16.06 -0.88
C ALA A 2 -26.49 16.66 0.31
N ASP A 3 -26.80 16.22 1.53
CA ASP A 3 -26.23 16.83 2.72
C ASP A 3 -24.76 16.38 2.90
N SER A 4 -23.91 17.34 3.24
CA SER A 4 -22.46 17.18 3.13
C SER A 4 -21.86 16.47 4.35
N SER A 5 -22.70 15.98 5.28
CA SER A 5 -22.26 15.40 6.56
C SER A 5 -21.89 13.92 6.48
N TYR A 6 -22.34 13.18 5.46
CA TYR A 6 -22.10 11.73 5.35
C TYR A 6 -20.65 11.39 4.96
N TYR A 7 -19.97 12.30 4.26
CA TYR A 7 -18.59 12.07 3.82
C TYR A 7 -17.58 12.26 4.95
N GLN A 8 -17.93 12.96 6.03
CA GLN A 8 -17.01 13.22 7.13
C GLN A 8 -16.89 12.01 8.09
N GLY A 9 -17.87 11.10 8.07
CA GLY A 9 -17.89 9.91 8.96
C GLY A 9 -16.94 8.79 8.54
N ASP A 10 -16.77 8.55 7.24
CA ASP A 10 -15.93 7.45 6.74
C ASP A 10 -14.43 7.68 7.02
N TYR A 11 -13.99 8.94 6.98
CA TYR A 11 -12.62 9.35 7.36
C TYR A 11 -12.32 9.03 8.82
N ILE A 12 -13.32 9.17 9.71
CA ILE A 12 -13.16 8.95 11.15
C ILE A 12 -13.14 7.45 11.46
N ARG A 13 -13.88 6.64 10.70
CA ARG A 13 -13.98 5.19 10.90
C ARG A 13 -12.79 4.43 10.34
N HIS A 14 -12.30 4.80 9.15
CA HIS A 14 -11.23 4.05 8.47
C HIS A 14 -10.19 4.96 7.77
N PRO A 15 -9.31 5.64 8.53
CA PRO A 15 -8.34 6.60 7.97
C PRO A 15 -7.37 5.96 6.97
N VAL A 16 -6.83 4.77 7.27
CA VAL A 16 -5.87 4.05 6.41
C VAL A 16 -6.51 3.64 5.07
N LEU A 17 -7.74 3.11 5.10
CA LEU A 17 -8.53 2.81 3.89
C LEU A 17 -8.69 4.07 3.02
N TYR A 18 -9.03 5.21 3.62
CA TYR A 18 -9.20 6.46 2.89
C TYR A 18 -7.89 6.92 2.21
N GLU A 19 -6.80 7.00 2.97
CA GLU A 19 -5.51 7.49 2.49
C GLU A 19 -4.94 6.60 1.38
N LEU A 20 -4.93 5.28 1.60
CA LEU A 20 -4.39 4.33 0.62
C LEU A 20 -5.30 4.25 -0.62
N SER A 21 -6.62 4.32 -0.47
CA SER A 21 -7.51 4.32 -1.64
C SER A 21 -7.29 5.53 -2.54
N HIS A 22 -7.08 6.72 -1.96
CA HIS A 22 -6.73 7.92 -2.73
C HIS A 22 -5.38 7.76 -3.43
N LYS A 23 -4.38 7.21 -2.72
CA LYS A 23 -3.05 6.97 -3.29
C LYS A 23 -3.07 6.00 -4.46
N TYR A 24 -3.85 4.92 -4.37
CA TYR A 24 -3.94 3.87 -5.39
C TYR A 24 -5.06 4.08 -6.41
N GLY A 25 -5.84 5.17 -6.28
CA GLY A 25 -6.93 5.53 -7.19
C GLY A 25 -8.15 4.61 -7.10
N LEU A 26 -8.38 3.98 -5.94
CA LEU A 26 -9.60 3.22 -5.68
C LEU A 26 -10.72 4.16 -5.23
N GLN A 27 -11.87 4.04 -5.88
CA GLN A 27 -13.08 4.74 -5.44
C GLN A 27 -13.64 4.03 -4.21
N THR A 28 -13.67 4.74 -3.08
CA THR A 28 -14.25 4.26 -1.81
C THR A 28 -15.39 5.16 -1.31
N ASP A 29 -15.96 6.00 -2.17
CA ASP A 29 -17.09 6.84 -1.81
C ASP A 29 -18.29 5.93 -1.47
N SER A 30 -18.61 5.79 -0.18
CA SER A 30 -19.67 4.94 0.37
C SER A 30 -19.46 3.41 0.27
N VAL A 31 -18.37 2.89 0.84
CA VAL A 31 -18.21 1.43 0.99
C VAL A 31 -19.15 0.91 2.09
N PRO A 32 -20.13 0.03 1.79
CA PRO A 32 -20.92 -0.61 2.84
C PRO A 32 -20.02 -1.39 3.79
N GLU A 33 -20.33 -1.41 5.09
CA GLU A 33 -19.56 -2.15 6.10
C GLU A 33 -19.27 -3.62 5.68
N ALA A 34 -20.23 -4.26 4.99
CA ALA A 34 -20.10 -5.62 4.48
C ALA A 34 -19.10 -5.77 3.32
N ALA A 35 -18.84 -4.71 2.56
CA ALA A 35 -17.87 -4.69 1.46
C ALA A 35 -16.48 -4.21 1.90
N LEU A 36 -16.35 -3.70 3.12
CA LEU A 36 -15.10 -3.19 3.68
C LEU A 36 -13.99 -4.24 3.72
N PRO A 37 -14.22 -5.51 4.15
CA PRO A 37 -13.16 -6.53 4.12
C PRO A 37 -12.64 -6.81 2.70
N TYR A 38 -13.54 -6.80 1.71
CA TYR A 38 -13.16 -6.99 0.31
C TYR A 38 -12.31 -5.84 -0.22
N LYS A 39 -12.65 -4.59 0.13
CA LYS A 39 -11.89 -3.41 -0.27
C LYS A 39 -10.51 -3.33 0.37
N LEU A 40 -10.41 -3.71 1.64
CA LEU A 40 -9.12 -3.83 2.33
C LEU A 40 -8.25 -4.92 1.69
N GLU A 41 -8.82 -6.07 1.32
CA GLU A 41 -8.09 -7.13 0.63
C GLU A 41 -7.66 -6.72 -0.79
N GLU A 42 -8.50 -5.98 -1.52
CA GLU A 42 -8.17 -5.40 -2.83
C GLU A 42 -6.97 -4.46 -2.73
N LEU A 43 -6.97 -3.52 -1.78
CA LEU A 43 -5.82 -2.66 -1.50
C LEU A 43 -4.56 -3.45 -1.13
N LYS A 44 -4.71 -4.48 -0.29
CA LYS A 44 -3.60 -5.33 0.14
C LYS A 44 -2.93 -6.00 -1.05
N GLU A 45 -3.72 -6.53 -1.98
CA GLU A 45 -3.18 -7.14 -3.20
C GLU A 45 -2.58 -6.12 -4.17
N LEU A 46 -3.10 -4.89 -4.24
CA LEU A 46 -2.46 -3.80 -5.00
C LEU A 46 -1.07 -3.47 -4.46
N ILE A 47 -0.94 -3.27 -3.14
CA ILE A 47 0.35 -2.97 -2.51
C ILE A 47 1.32 -4.14 -2.70
N ARG A 48 0.88 -5.38 -2.49
CA ARG A 48 1.70 -6.58 -2.76
C ARG A 48 2.15 -6.67 -4.22
N ARG A 49 1.29 -6.30 -5.16
CA ARG A 49 1.64 -6.25 -6.59
C ARG A 49 2.70 -5.20 -6.87
N GLU A 50 2.59 -4.01 -6.27
CA GLU A 50 3.62 -2.97 -6.38
C GLU A 50 4.95 -3.40 -5.76
N ILE A 51 4.94 -4.08 -4.60
CA ILE A 51 6.16 -4.65 -4.00
C ILE A 51 6.84 -5.62 -4.97
N ARG A 52 6.08 -6.54 -5.58
CA ARG A 52 6.62 -7.50 -6.56
C ARG A 52 7.22 -6.80 -7.78
N LYS A 53 6.60 -5.72 -8.26
CA LYS A 53 7.15 -4.93 -9.38
C LYS A 53 8.43 -4.23 -8.97
N GLU A 54 8.45 -3.61 -7.79
CA GLU A 54 9.62 -2.86 -7.30
C GLU A 54 10.81 -3.79 -7.03
N LEU A 55 10.57 -5.00 -6.52
CA LEU A 55 11.60 -6.04 -6.39
C LEU A 55 12.22 -6.41 -7.75
N LYS A 56 11.39 -6.60 -8.79
CA LYS A 56 11.90 -6.89 -10.15
C LYS A 56 12.75 -5.75 -10.72
N ILE A 57 12.37 -4.49 -10.45
CA ILE A 57 13.15 -3.32 -10.85
C ILE A 57 14.50 -3.33 -10.13
N LYS A 58 14.50 -3.57 -8.82
CA LYS A 58 15.72 -3.66 -8.02
C LYS A 58 16.65 -4.77 -8.52
N GLU A 59 16.13 -5.99 -8.71
CA GLU A 59 16.89 -7.12 -9.25
C GLU A 59 17.47 -6.81 -10.65
N GLY A 60 16.67 -6.17 -11.52
CA GLY A 60 17.12 -5.72 -12.83
C GLY A 60 18.25 -4.70 -12.74
N ALA A 61 18.13 -3.72 -11.85
CA ALA A 61 19.16 -2.72 -11.61
C ALA A 61 20.45 -3.35 -11.05
N GLU A 62 20.34 -4.33 -10.15
CA GLU A 62 21.51 -5.05 -9.62
C GLU A 62 22.24 -5.84 -10.72
N LYS A 63 21.52 -6.51 -11.62
CA LYS A 63 22.12 -7.16 -12.80
C LYS A 63 22.79 -6.16 -13.73
N LEU A 64 22.17 -4.99 -13.94
CA LEU A 64 22.77 -3.90 -14.72
C LEU A 64 24.05 -3.37 -14.05
N ARG A 65 24.11 -3.36 -12.71
CA ARG A 65 25.30 -2.95 -11.95
C ARG A 65 26.50 -3.86 -12.23
N GLU A 66 26.27 -5.17 -12.38
CA GLU A 66 27.33 -6.15 -12.64
C GLU A 66 27.98 -5.97 -14.01
N VAL A 67 27.21 -5.54 -15.01
CA VAL A 67 27.70 -5.37 -16.39
C VAL A 67 28.15 -3.94 -16.70
N ALA A 68 27.72 -2.95 -15.91
CA ALA A 68 28.10 -1.56 -16.07
C ALA A 68 29.59 -1.34 -15.74
N LYS A 69 30.32 -0.69 -16.65
CA LYS A 69 31.77 -0.39 -16.49
C LYS A 69 32.08 1.09 -16.41
N ASP A 70 31.20 1.93 -16.94
CA ASP A 70 31.39 3.38 -16.93
C ASP A 70 30.79 4.01 -15.66
N ARG A 71 31.44 5.10 -15.22
CA ARG A 71 31.08 5.79 -13.97
C ARG A 71 29.66 6.36 -13.99
N LYS A 72 29.15 6.75 -15.15
CA LYS A 72 27.81 7.33 -15.28
C LYS A 72 26.74 6.26 -15.08
N SER A 73 26.83 5.14 -15.78
CA SER A 73 25.92 4.00 -15.62
C SER A 73 25.93 3.46 -14.20
N LEU A 74 27.11 3.36 -13.57
CA LEU A 74 27.20 2.93 -12.16
C LEU A 74 26.46 3.88 -11.22
N SER A 75 26.56 5.20 -11.45
CA SER A 75 25.84 6.21 -10.67
C SER A 75 24.33 6.12 -10.88
N ASP A 76 23.89 5.99 -12.13
CA ASP A 76 22.47 5.90 -12.49
C ASP A 76 21.85 4.63 -11.88
N VAL A 77 22.53 3.49 -11.97
CA VAL A 77 22.12 2.23 -11.35
C VAL A 77 22.07 2.34 -9.82
N ALA A 78 23.06 2.98 -9.19
CA ALA A 78 23.05 3.20 -7.75
C ALA A 78 21.85 4.07 -7.31
N HIS A 79 21.49 5.09 -8.09
CA HIS A 79 20.30 5.89 -7.85
C HIS A 79 19.01 5.07 -7.99
N ILE A 80 18.90 4.21 -9.00
CA ILE A 80 17.75 3.33 -9.18
C ILE A 80 17.60 2.37 -7.99
N VAL A 81 18.69 1.71 -7.58
CA VAL A 81 18.67 0.79 -6.43
C VAL A 81 18.27 1.52 -5.15
N LYS A 82 18.82 2.70 -4.90
CA LYS A 82 18.47 3.53 -3.73
C LYS A 82 16.98 3.89 -3.73
N LYS A 83 16.47 4.38 -4.87
CA LYS A 83 15.06 4.74 -5.02
C LYS A 83 14.14 3.53 -4.84
N SER A 84 14.51 2.38 -5.40
CA SER A 84 13.74 1.14 -5.27
C SER A 84 13.68 0.66 -3.83
N ASN A 85 14.80 0.76 -3.08
CA ASN A 85 14.81 0.42 -1.65
C ASN A 85 13.91 1.36 -0.82
N SER A 86 13.94 2.67 -1.08
CA SER A 86 13.05 3.62 -0.40
C SER A 86 11.58 3.29 -0.68
N LYS A 87 11.22 3.06 -1.96
CA LYS A 87 9.85 2.70 -2.33
C LYS A 87 9.41 1.36 -1.74
N LEU A 88 10.30 0.35 -1.68
CA LEU A 88 10.00 -0.91 -1.00
C LEU A 88 9.70 -0.71 0.49
N SER A 89 10.47 0.14 1.18
CA SER A 89 10.23 0.46 2.59
C SER A 89 8.88 1.14 2.80
N GLU A 90 8.52 2.09 1.95
CA GLU A 90 7.22 2.76 1.98
C GLU A 90 6.07 1.76 1.75
N LEU A 91 6.17 0.95 0.70
CA LEU A 91 5.16 -0.07 0.39
C LEU A 91 5.00 -1.10 1.51
N GLN A 92 6.09 -1.48 2.19
CA GLN A 92 6.04 -2.38 3.34
C GLN A 92 5.36 -1.73 4.55
N ALA A 93 5.63 -0.46 4.82
CA ALA A 93 4.96 0.28 5.89
C ALA A 93 3.45 0.38 5.63
N GLU A 94 3.05 0.73 4.41
CA GLU A 94 1.64 0.80 4.01
C GLU A 94 0.93 -0.55 4.12
N LEU A 95 1.62 -1.64 3.75
CA LEU A 95 1.09 -2.98 3.89
C LEU A 95 0.86 -3.34 5.37
N GLN A 96 1.82 -3.03 6.24
CA GLN A 96 1.72 -3.29 7.68
C GLN A 96 0.60 -2.46 8.32
N GLU A 97 0.47 -1.20 7.94
CA GLU A 97 -0.58 -0.31 8.43
C GLU A 97 -1.97 -0.83 8.02
N LEU A 98 -2.13 -1.26 6.77
CA LEU A 98 -3.36 -1.86 6.27
C LEU A 98 -3.69 -3.18 6.98
N GLU A 99 -2.70 -4.05 7.18
CA GLU A 99 -2.86 -5.30 7.93
C GLU A 99 -3.27 -5.05 9.39
N SER A 100 -2.71 -4.03 10.04
CA SER A 100 -3.11 -3.60 11.38
C SER A 100 -4.57 -3.14 11.41
N GLN A 101 -5.00 -2.33 10.45
CA GLN A 101 -6.39 -1.88 10.34
C GLN A 101 -7.35 -3.05 10.11
N ILE A 102 -6.98 -4.02 9.27
CA ILE A 102 -7.77 -5.24 9.04
C ILE A 102 -7.95 -6.00 10.36
N ILE A 103 -6.88 -6.21 11.11
CA ILE A 103 -6.93 -6.91 12.41
C ILE A 103 -7.82 -6.16 13.41
N LEU A 104 -7.70 -4.83 13.51
CA LEU A 104 -8.53 -4.02 14.40
C LEU A 104 -10.02 -4.11 14.02
N THR A 105 -10.31 -4.09 12.72
CA THR A 105 -11.70 -4.13 12.22
C THR A 105 -12.31 -5.53 12.35
N GLN A 106 -11.53 -6.60 12.18
CA GLN A 106 -11.98 -7.99 12.34
C GLN A 106 -12.00 -8.44 13.81
N GLY A 107 -11.09 -7.93 14.64
CA GLY A 107 -10.94 -8.27 16.05
C GLY A 107 -12.05 -7.73 16.96
N GLN A 108 -12.83 -6.74 16.51
CA GLN A 108 -14.03 -6.27 17.22
C GLN A 108 -15.22 -7.24 17.13
N GLY A 109 -15.09 -8.36 16.39
CA GLY A 109 -16.14 -9.36 16.18
C GLY A 109 -15.95 -10.70 16.91
N GLN A 110 -14.93 -10.87 17.76
CA GLN A 110 -14.76 -12.11 18.55
C GLN A 110 -14.71 -11.79 20.05
N PRO A 111 -15.68 -12.24 20.87
CA PRO A 111 -15.43 -12.32 22.30
C PRO A 111 -14.27 -13.30 22.48
N ALA A 112 -13.21 -12.86 23.13
CA ALA A 112 -12.16 -13.73 23.63
C ALA A 112 -12.83 -14.84 24.47
N GLN A 113 -12.95 -16.03 23.89
CA GLN A 113 -13.35 -17.20 24.66
C GLN A 113 -12.09 -17.71 25.34
N MET A 114 -12.10 -17.55 26.66
CA MET A 114 -11.20 -18.18 27.61
C MET A 114 -11.29 -19.70 27.55
#